data_AF-A0A9P6VZY6-F1
#
_entry.id   AF-A0A9P6VZY6-F1
#
_cell.length_a   1.000
_cell.length_b   1.000
_cell.length_c   1.000
_cell.angle_alpha   90.00
_cell.angle_beta   90.00
_cell.angle_gamma   90.00
#
_symmetry.space_group_name_H-M   'P 1'
#
loop_
_entity.id
_entity.type
_entity.pdbx_description
1 polymer ?
#
loop_
_entity_poly.entity_id
_entity_poly.type
_entity_poly.pdbx_seq_one_letter_code
_entity_poly.pdbx_strand_id
1 'polypeptide(L)'
;MRYRLPPELELRILELAAPPLAIDRLHDRVEFFINASLVHRSLTPWAQERLHDQFLYTYQARPDEHERLKTRLEAGFGRDHPLRRLYLDLTRLPEDPRDLEEPGTASVSYAIHRQYFGAMTLIEGPGGPEEDGMGAREQASEAVAVAHFVTSETRRTLHSYWALCPLMATYSDALDTFWLKPPGMTLDIADWPPPRVLYINDSDFGGPWGYFGSLPVLSKTVVFLRSVGIGTRGDLNNLDPRQLVVDNCYMSSKLIGDTLYQFRRLKTLVLSETQGENLVSIIYSLPSSIQRVHLLQHNIDIDDLEADHPGVRSHLPRLESFTFTLFQPSAISESQSSAADDLASDALVKLQQAVETMVDAPQCTFKYLQTAKWSDDALADASAKWGISL
;
A
#
# COMPACT_ATOMS: atom_id res chain seq x y z
N MET A 1 -32.32 1.38 -38.41
CA MET A 1 -32.45 0.97 -36.99
C MET A 1 -31.07 1.05 -36.37
N ARG A 2 -30.89 1.81 -35.28
CA ARG A 2 -29.61 1.82 -34.53
C ARG A 2 -29.65 0.62 -33.59
N TYR A 3 -28.76 -0.35 -33.81
CA TYR A 3 -28.55 -1.44 -32.86
C TYR A 3 -27.97 -0.85 -31.57
N ARG A 4 -28.72 -0.94 -30.46
CA ARG A 4 -28.18 -0.67 -29.11
C ARG A 4 -27.70 -1.99 -28.52
N LEU A 5 -26.60 -1.92 -27.77
CA LEU A 5 -26.12 -3.07 -27.02
C LEU A 5 -27.07 -3.30 -25.83
N PRO A 6 -27.18 -4.54 -25.32
CA PRO A 6 -27.80 -4.80 -24.03
C PRO A 6 -27.15 -3.92 -22.94
N PRO A 7 -27.93 -3.30 -22.03
CA PRO A 7 -27.40 -2.41 -21.00
C PRO A 7 -26.28 -3.03 -20.16
N GLU A 8 -26.34 -4.33 -19.89
CA GLU A 8 -25.33 -5.06 -19.12
C GLU A 8 -23.98 -5.09 -19.85
N LEU A 9 -23.99 -5.23 -21.18
CA LEU A 9 -22.79 -5.18 -22.00
C LEU A 9 -22.26 -3.76 -22.11
N GLU A 10 -23.13 -2.76 -22.23
CA GLU A 10 -22.73 -1.34 -22.22
C GLU A 10 -22.02 -0.98 -20.91
N LEU A 11 -22.61 -1.33 -19.77
CA LEU A 11 -22.00 -1.09 -18.45
C LEU A 11 -20.70 -1.87 -18.29
N ARG A 12 -20.61 -3.12 -18.77
CA ARG A 12 -19.38 -3.89 -18.68
C ARG A 12 -18.26 -3.29 -19.52
N ILE A 13 -18.57 -2.78 -20.72
CA ILE A 13 -17.60 -2.06 -21.55
C ILE A 13 -17.14 -0.79 -20.84
N LEU A 14 -18.06 -0.03 -20.25
CA LEU A 14 -17.72 1.18 -19.49
C LEU A 14 -16.88 0.87 -18.25
N GLU A 15 -17.13 -0.23 -17.54
CA GLU A 15 -16.29 -0.68 -16.43
C GLU A 15 -14.86 -1.02 -16.87
N LEU A 16 -14.71 -1.64 -18.04
CA LEU A 16 -13.40 -1.99 -18.62
C LEU A 16 -12.69 -0.77 -19.22
N ALA A 17 -13.44 0.20 -19.73
CA ALA A 17 -12.91 1.44 -20.29
C ALA A 17 -12.59 2.49 -19.22
N ALA A 18 -13.15 2.35 -18.01
CA ALA A 18 -12.85 3.25 -16.91
C ALA A 18 -11.34 3.21 -16.61
N PRO A 19 -10.67 4.38 -16.47
CA PRO A 19 -9.26 4.44 -16.12
C PRO A 19 -8.98 3.56 -14.89
N PRO A 20 -7.85 2.83 -14.85
CA PRO A 20 -7.55 1.91 -13.74
C PRO A 20 -7.58 2.65 -12.39
N LEU A 21 -7.81 1.91 -11.31
CA LEU A 21 -7.90 2.47 -9.95
C LEU A 21 -6.53 2.76 -9.35
N ALA A 22 -5.63 3.29 -10.17
CA ALA A 22 -4.35 3.79 -9.72
C ALA A 22 -4.55 5.16 -9.05
N ILE A 23 -3.89 5.35 -7.91
CA ILE A 23 -3.87 6.59 -7.13
C ILE A 23 -3.62 7.84 -7.99
N ASP A 24 -2.67 7.75 -8.93
CA ASP A 24 -2.27 8.85 -9.80
C ASP A 24 -3.27 9.14 -10.93
N ARG A 25 -4.20 8.19 -11.21
CA ARG A 25 -5.23 8.31 -12.27
C ARG A 25 -6.64 8.46 -11.71
N LEU A 26 -6.75 8.72 -10.42
CA LEU A 26 -8.05 8.89 -9.77
C LEU A 26 -8.84 10.06 -10.35
N HIS A 27 -8.12 11.06 -10.84
CA HIS A 27 -8.65 12.30 -11.40
C HIS A 27 -9.28 11.98 -12.76
N ASP A 28 -8.53 11.28 -13.62
CA ASP A 28 -8.99 10.76 -14.91
C ASP A 28 -10.22 9.87 -14.75
N ARG A 29 -10.24 9.04 -13.69
CA ARG A 29 -11.37 8.15 -13.41
C ARG A 29 -12.63 8.92 -13.00
N VAL A 30 -12.49 9.95 -12.16
CA VAL A 30 -13.60 10.85 -11.81
C VAL A 30 -14.11 11.58 -13.06
N GLU A 31 -13.20 12.14 -13.86
CA GLU A 31 -13.54 12.81 -15.12
C GLU A 31 -14.27 11.85 -16.07
N PHE A 32 -13.80 10.61 -16.20
CA PHE A 32 -14.45 9.57 -16.99
C PHE A 32 -15.88 9.31 -16.53
N PHE A 33 -16.13 9.16 -15.23
CA PHE A 33 -17.48 8.93 -14.71
C PHE A 33 -18.40 10.15 -14.88
N ILE A 34 -17.87 11.36 -14.70
CA ILE A 34 -18.60 12.60 -15.01
C ILE A 34 -19.00 12.60 -16.48
N ASN A 35 -18.04 12.37 -17.39
CA ASN A 35 -18.30 12.34 -18.83
C ASN A 35 -19.31 11.25 -19.20
N ALA A 36 -19.17 10.03 -18.66
CA ALA A 36 -20.13 8.94 -18.89
C ALA A 36 -21.54 9.32 -18.41
N SER A 37 -21.66 10.00 -17.27
CA SER A 37 -22.95 10.46 -16.73
C SER A 37 -23.62 11.53 -17.60
N LEU A 38 -22.83 12.32 -18.34
CA LEU A 38 -23.31 13.36 -19.25
C LEU A 38 -23.76 12.81 -20.61
N VAL A 39 -23.18 11.69 -21.06
CA VAL A 39 -23.54 11.06 -22.36
C VAL A 39 -24.98 10.56 -22.35
N HIS A 40 -25.44 9.95 -21.27
CA HIS A 40 -26.81 9.46 -21.18
C HIS A 40 -27.31 9.40 -19.73
N ARG A 41 -28.53 9.91 -19.48
CA ARG A 41 -29.15 9.97 -18.14
C ARG A 41 -29.28 8.60 -17.45
N SER A 42 -29.38 7.51 -18.21
CA SER A 42 -29.43 6.17 -17.61
C SER A 42 -28.09 5.71 -17.02
N LEU A 43 -26.98 6.35 -17.38
CA LEU A 43 -25.65 6.06 -16.83
C LEU A 43 -25.37 6.86 -15.57
N THR A 44 -26.14 7.91 -15.27
CA THR A 44 -25.94 8.73 -14.07
C THR A 44 -26.00 7.91 -12.78
N PRO A 45 -26.99 7.02 -12.55
CA PRO A 45 -27.01 6.21 -11.32
C PRO A 45 -25.80 5.29 -11.19
N TRP A 46 -25.37 4.66 -12.30
CA TRP A 46 -24.17 3.81 -12.32
C TRP A 46 -22.90 4.62 -12.04
N ALA A 47 -22.73 5.77 -12.69
CA ALA A 47 -21.57 6.63 -12.48
C ALA A 47 -21.51 7.14 -11.02
N GLN A 48 -22.66 7.52 -10.45
CA GLN A 48 -22.77 7.91 -9.05
C GLN A 48 -22.39 6.74 -8.13
N GLU A 49 -22.98 5.55 -8.32
CA GLU A 49 -22.64 4.35 -7.55
C GLU A 49 -21.13 4.09 -7.57
N ARG A 50 -20.47 4.21 -8.73
CA ARG A 50 -19.02 3.98 -8.85
C ARG A 50 -18.15 5.09 -8.27
N LEU A 51 -18.63 6.32 -8.26
CA LEU A 51 -17.99 7.41 -7.52
C LEU A 51 -18.15 7.23 -6.01
N HIS A 52 -19.25 6.63 -5.57
CA HIS A 52 -19.52 6.29 -4.17
C HIS A 52 -18.80 5.02 -3.69
N ASP A 53 -18.12 4.26 -4.55
CA ASP A 53 -17.29 3.11 -4.10
C ASP A 53 -16.02 3.56 -3.35
N GLN A 54 -15.62 4.83 -3.52
CA GLN A 54 -14.31 5.34 -3.10
C GLN A 54 -14.43 6.58 -2.21
N PHE A 55 -13.66 6.60 -1.13
CA PHE A 55 -13.50 7.77 -0.27
C PHE A 55 -12.07 8.27 -0.32
N LEU A 56 -11.92 9.56 -0.63
CA LEU A 56 -10.63 10.23 -0.73
C LEU A 56 -10.52 11.25 0.37
N TYR A 57 -9.47 11.12 1.17
CA TYR A 57 -9.21 12.03 2.26
C TYR A 57 -7.74 12.43 2.31
N THR A 58 -7.51 13.74 2.27
CA THR A 58 -6.21 14.35 2.50
C THR A 58 -6.31 15.18 3.75
N TYR A 59 -5.51 14.82 4.75
CA TYR A 59 -5.46 15.54 6.00
C TYR A 59 -5.02 16.98 5.78
N GLN A 60 -5.66 17.91 6.49
CA GLN A 60 -5.24 19.30 6.58
C GLN A 60 -5.29 19.73 8.04
N ALA A 61 -4.24 20.42 8.51
CA ALA A 61 -4.20 20.96 9.87
C ALA A 61 -5.19 22.13 10.00
N ARG A 62 -6.47 21.82 10.29
CA ARG A 62 -7.55 22.79 10.49
C ARG A 62 -8.35 22.50 11.78
N PRO A 63 -8.95 23.53 12.40
CA PRO A 63 -9.73 23.37 13.63
C PRO A 63 -10.95 22.44 13.50
N ASP A 64 -11.58 22.40 12.32
CA ASP A 64 -12.84 21.68 12.07
C ASP A 64 -12.64 20.39 11.25
N GLU A 65 -11.39 19.94 11.10
CA GLU A 65 -11.06 18.88 10.15
C GLU A 65 -11.74 17.54 10.48
N HIS A 66 -11.91 17.21 11.76
CA HIS A 66 -12.65 16.01 12.17
C HIS A 66 -14.14 16.07 11.80
N GLU A 67 -14.82 17.17 12.15
CA GLU A 67 -16.24 17.35 11.83
C GLU A 67 -16.47 17.32 10.33
N ARG A 68 -15.53 17.88 9.54
CA ARG A 68 -15.56 17.78 8.08
C ARG A 68 -15.40 16.34 7.60
N LEU A 69 -14.47 15.57 8.18
CA LEU A 69 -14.31 14.15 7.85
C LEU A 69 -15.60 13.37 8.18
N LYS A 70 -16.12 13.51 9.39
CA LYS A 70 -17.34 12.86 9.86
C LYS A 70 -18.53 13.17 8.97
N THR A 71 -18.78 14.46 8.71
CA THR A 71 -19.86 14.91 7.82
C THR A 71 -19.73 14.31 6.43
N ARG A 72 -18.50 14.24 5.87
CA ARG A 72 -18.27 13.66 4.54
C ARG A 72 -18.47 12.15 4.52
N LEU A 73 -18.04 11.44 5.56
CA LEU A 73 -18.26 10.00 5.69
C LEU A 73 -19.76 9.71 5.81
N GLU A 74 -20.47 10.37 6.72
CA GLU A 74 -21.92 10.18 6.92
C GLU A 74 -22.74 10.53 5.66
N ALA A 75 -22.36 11.59 4.94
CA ALA A 75 -23.04 11.99 3.71
C ALA A 75 -22.78 11.04 2.53
N GLY A 76 -21.59 10.44 2.45
CA GLY A 76 -21.19 9.57 1.33
C GLY A 76 -21.45 8.08 1.57
N PHE A 77 -21.36 7.66 2.83
CA PHE A 77 -21.28 6.28 3.30
C PHE A 77 -22.14 6.20 4.57
N GLY A 78 -23.46 6.10 4.40
CA GLY A 78 -24.36 5.81 5.52
C GLY A 78 -24.15 4.39 6.05
N ARG A 79 -24.99 3.96 6.99
CA ARG A 79 -24.95 2.58 7.53
C ARG A 79 -25.10 1.48 6.47
N ASP A 80 -25.77 1.80 5.37
CA ASP A 80 -26.13 0.82 4.33
C ASP A 80 -25.12 0.75 3.16
N HIS A 81 -24.12 1.65 3.14
CA HIS A 81 -23.17 1.76 2.03
C HIS A 81 -21.75 1.59 2.56
N PRO A 82 -21.23 0.35 2.63
CA PRO A 82 -19.91 0.10 3.19
C PRO A 82 -18.81 0.72 2.31
N LEU A 83 -17.77 1.24 2.95
CA LEU A 83 -16.62 1.79 2.24
C LEU A 83 -15.77 0.65 1.69
N ARG A 84 -15.70 0.54 0.36
CA ARG A 84 -14.88 -0.48 -0.31
C ARG A 84 -13.46 0.00 -0.58
N ARG A 85 -13.27 1.30 -0.79
CA ARG A 85 -12.00 1.87 -1.24
C ARG A 85 -11.69 3.13 -0.48
N LEU A 86 -10.58 3.13 0.25
CA LEU A 86 -10.13 4.30 1.00
C LEU A 86 -8.79 4.79 0.50
N TYR A 87 -8.72 6.06 0.10
CA TYR A 87 -7.46 6.78 -0.06
C TYR A 87 -7.26 7.73 1.11
N LEU A 88 -6.16 7.57 1.82
CA LEU A 88 -5.78 8.37 2.97
C LEU A 88 -4.40 8.99 2.77
N ASP A 89 -4.36 10.31 2.75
CA ASP A 89 -3.14 11.08 2.63
C ASP A 89 -2.86 11.83 3.94
N LEU A 90 -1.85 11.35 4.65
CA LEU A 90 -1.44 11.82 5.97
C LEU A 90 -0.10 12.57 5.93
N THR A 91 0.42 12.87 4.74
CA THR A 91 1.72 13.55 4.55
C THR A 91 1.82 14.90 5.26
N ARG A 92 0.67 15.52 5.55
CA ARG A 92 0.55 16.82 6.23
C ARG A 92 0.32 16.71 7.74
N LEU A 93 0.35 15.51 8.32
CA LEU A 93 0.39 15.39 9.78
C LEU A 93 1.71 15.99 10.28
N PRO A 94 1.69 16.74 11.39
CA PRO A 94 2.90 17.31 11.93
C PRO A 94 3.87 16.19 12.35
N GLU A 95 5.16 16.43 12.13
CA GLU A 95 6.21 15.51 12.56
C GLU A 95 6.14 15.34 14.07
N ASP A 96 6.16 16.43 14.85
CA ASP A 96 5.89 16.35 16.28
C ASP A 96 4.43 16.71 16.58
N PRO A 97 3.65 15.83 17.21
CA PRO A 97 2.33 16.15 17.75
C PRO A 97 2.35 17.36 18.71
N ARG A 98 3.51 17.67 19.30
CA ARG A 98 3.71 18.84 20.17
C ARG A 98 3.84 20.15 19.40
N ASP A 99 4.14 20.11 18.09
CA ASP A 99 4.24 21.30 17.23
C ASP A 99 2.86 21.89 16.87
N LEU A 100 1.78 21.29 17.37
CA LEU A 100 0.47 21.91 17.35
C LEU A 100 0.44 23.00 18.42
N GLU A 101 0.98 24.18 18.07
CA GLU A 101 1.32 25.30 18.96
C GLU A 101 0.13 25.92 19.72
N GLU A 102 -1.12 25.57 19.38
CA GLU A 102 -2.30 26.14 20.01
C GLU A 102 -3.29 25.06 20.51
N PRO A 103 -3.29 24.77 21.83
CA PRO A 103 -4.37 24.01 22.44
C PRO A 103 -5.68 24.82 22.34
N GLY A 104 -6.46 24.56 21.29
CA GLY A 104 -7.76 25.20 21.04
C GLY A 104 -8.08 25.51 19.58
N THR A 105 -7.10 25.53 18.67
CA THR A 105 -7.33 25.81 17.23
C THR A 105 -7.02 24.62 16.33
N ALA A 106 -6.41 23.56 16.83
CA ALA A 106 -6.34 22.28 16.13
C ALA A 106 -7.26 21.27 16.82
N SER A 107 -8.03 20.50 16.05
CA SER A 107 -8.89 19.39 16.49
C SER A 107 -8.11 18.20 17.08
N VAL A 108 -6.97 18.44 17.74
CA VAL A 108 -6.14 17.44 18.38
C VAL A 108 -6.35 17.55 19.89
N SER A 109 -7.30 16.75 20.36
CA SER A 109 -7.55 16.57 21.78
C SER A 109 -6.33 15.96 22.46
N TYR A 110 -5.69 16.77 23.30
CA TYR A 110 -4.80 16.31 24.36
C TYR A 110 -5.62 15.51 25.38
N ALA A 111 -5.96 14.26 25.06
CA ALA A 111 -6.46 13.31 26.06
C ALA A 111 -5.26 12.74 26.85
N ILE A 112 -4.57 13.60 27.61
CA ILE A 112 -3.75 13.14 28.73
C ILE A 112 -4.74 12.74 29.83
N HIS A 113 -5.37 11.58 29.71
CA HIS A 113 -5.84 10.80 30.85
C HIS A 113 -5.95 9.33 30.46
N ARG A 114 -4.83 8.65 30.69
CA ARG A 114 -4.71 7.20 30.79
C ARG A 114 -5.70 6.69 31.85
N GLN A 115 -6.76 6.03 31.40
CA GLN A 115 -7.31 4.88 32.11
C GLN A 115 -8.04 3.98 31.11
N TYR A 116 -7.32 2.98 30.62
CA TYR A 116 -7.93 1.76 30.11
C TYR A 116 -8.78 1.17 31.23
N PHE A 117 -10.11 1.25 31.12
CA PHE A 117 -10.97 0.25 31.74
C PHE A 117 -11.41 -0.71 30.64
N GLY A 118 -10.70 -1.85 30.58
CA GLY A 118 -11.25 -3.04 29.96
C GLY A 118 -12.58 -3.38 30.64
N ALA A 119 -13.51 -3.93 29.85
CA ALA A 119 -14.79 -4.39 30.33
C ALA A 119 -14.62 -5.28 31.58
N MET A 120 -15.04 -4.76 32.74
CA MET A 120 -15.34 -5.56 33.92
C MET A 120 -16.77 -5.24 34.33
N THR A 121 -17.65 -6.17 34.02
CA THR A 121 -18.89 -6.41 34.75
C THR A 121 -18.54 -6.85 36.17
N LEU A 122 -19.15 -6.21 37.19
CA LEU A 122 -19.45 -6.66 38.57
C LEU A 122 -19.82 -5.39 39.37
N ILE A 123 -21.09 -5.00 39.50
CA ILE A 123 -22.12 -5.41 40.48
C ILE A 123 -21.74 -5.06 41.95
N GLU A 124 -22.64 -4.28 42.58
CA GLU A 124 -22.83 -3.89 44.02
C GLU A 124 -21.81 -2.90 44.62
N GLY A 125 -22.14 -1.85 45.36
CA GLY A 125 -23.30 -1.45 46.18
C GLY A 125 -22.86 -0.24 47.04
N PRO A 126 -23.66 0.27 48.00
CA PRO A 126 -24.22 1.63 47.97
C PRO A 126 -23.59 2.64 48.95
N GLY A 127 -23.72 3.94 48.66
CA GLY A 127 -23.62 4.97 49.69
C GLY A 127 -23.49 6.41 49.17
N GLY A 128 -24.53 7.22 49.40
CA GLY A 128 -24.41 8.69 49.47
C GLY A 128 -25.37 9.45 48.56
N PRO A 129 -26.36 10.17 49.12
CA PRO A 129 -27.11 11.20 48.41
C PRO A 129 -26.36 12.55 48.46
N GLU A 130 -26.77 13.47 47.58
CA GLU A 130 -26.37 14.90 47.52
C GLU A 130 -25.02 15.11 46.79
N GLU A 131 -24.88 15.93 45.75
CA GLU A 131 -25.52 17.23 45.51
C GLU A 131 -25.33 17.66 44.04
N ASP A 132 -26.21 18.55 43.58
CA ASP A 132 -26.33 19.15 42.26
C ASP A 132 -25.00 19.57 41.58
N GLY A 133 -24.81 19.06 40.37
CA GLY A 133 -23.74 19.46 39.46
C GLY A 133 -23.98 18.97 38.03
N MET A 134 -25.25 19.00 37.59
CA MET A 134 -25.67 18.49 36.29
C MET A 134 -25.75 19.66 35.29
N GLY A 135 -24.63 19.96 34.61
CA GLY A 135 -24.64 20.98 33.55
C GLY A 135 -23.27 21.43 33.08
N ALA A 136 -22.36 20.52 32.74
CA ALA A 136 -21.13 20.84 31.97
C ALA A 136 -20.26 19.62 31.59
N ARG A 137 -20.63 18.39 31.98
CA ARG A 137 -19.72 17.23 31.86
C ARG A 137 -19.96 16.35 30.62
N GLU A 138 -20.98 16.65 29.82
CA GLU A 138 -21.36 15.85 28.65
C GLU A 138 -20.80 16.38 27.31
N GLN A 139 -20.01 17.47 27.32
CA GLN A 139 -19.45 18.06 26.09
C GLN A 139 -17.92 17.85 25.93
N ALA A 140 -17.25 17.16 26.86
CA ALA A 140 -15.80 16.95 26.79
C ALA A 140 -15.38 15.65 26.08
N SER A 141 -16.31 14.84 25.58
CA SER A 141 -16.04 13.47 25.10
C SER A 141 -15.99 13.28 23.58
N GLU A 142 -16.15 14.33 22.76
CA GLU A 142 -16.17 14.19 21.29
C GLU A 142 -15.13 15.05 20.55
N ALA A 143 -14.09 15.54 21.23
CA ALA A 143 -12.91 16.00 20.51
C ALA A 143 -12.14 14.75 20.07
N VAL A 144 -12.39 14.28 18.85
CA VAL A 144 -11.75 13.10 18.27
C VAL A 144 -10.97 13.60 17.07
N ALA A 145 -9.65 13.45 17.06
CA ALA A 145 -8.82 13.78 15.91
C ALA A 145 -8.92 12.68 14.85
N VAL A 146 -8.70 13.01 13.58
CA VAL A 146 -8.64 12.02 12.48
C VAL A 146 -7.51 11.00 12.69
N ALA A 147 -6.45 11.41 13.40
CA ALA A 147 -5.48 10.53 14.02
C ALA A 147 -5.41 10.85 15.53
N HIS A 148 -5.75 9.89 16.38
CA HIS A 148 -5.42 9.95 17.79
C HIS A 148 -3.90 9.95 17.96
N PHE A 149 -3.36 10.93 18.66
CA PHE A 149 -2.01 10.82 19.16
C PHE A 149 -2.02 9.87 20.36
N VAL A 150 -1.21 8.80 20.31
CA VAL A 150 -1.10 7.85 21.42
C VAL A 150 0.34 7.78 21.89
N THR A 151 0.59 8.26 23.12
CA THR A 151 1.85 8.03 23.83
C THR A 151 1.77 6.72 24.59
N SER A 152 2.41 5.67 24.07
CA SER A 152 2.56 4.43 24.85
C SER A 152 3.68 4.59 25.87
N GLU A 153 3.35 5.08 27.06
CA GLU A 153 4.25 4.96 28.22
C GLU A 153 4.37 3.48 28.70
N THR A 154 3.55 2.56 28.17
CA THR A 154 3.47 1.15 28.59
C THR A 154 4.49 0.23 27.92
N ARG A 155 5.10 0.63 26.80
CA ARG A 155 6.21 -0.12 26.19
C ARG A 155 7.50 0.65 26.48
N ARG A 156 8.56 -0.05 26.88
CA ARG A 156 9.93 0.51 27.02
C ARG A 156 10.52 1.08 25.70
N THR A 157 9.71 1.24 24.66
CA THR A 157 10.07 1.81 23.37
C THR A 157 9.67 3.29 23.37
N LEU A 158 10.68 4.16 23.31
CA LEU A 158 10.64 5.63 23.36
C LEU A 158 9.92 6.32 22.19
N HIS A 159 8.97 5.68 21.51
CA HIS A 159 8.43 6.18 20.24
C HIS A 159 6.94 6.55 20.34
N SER A 160 6.70 7.85 20.23
CA SER A 160 5.42 8.46 19.90
C SER A 160 4.89 7.93 18.56
N TYR A 161 3.58 7.73 18.45
CA TYR A 161 2.93 7.32 17.20
C TYR A 161 1.53 7.93 17.05
N TRP A 162 1.09 7.97 15.80
CA TRP A 162 -0.28 8.28 15.39
C TRP A 162 -1.10 7.00 15.33
N ALA A 163 -2.30 6.99 15.88
CA ALA A 163 -3.30 5.95 15.66
C ALA A 163 -4.49 6.55 14.92
N LEU A 164 -5.14 5.85 14.00
CA LEU A 164 -6.30 6.42 13.30
C LEU A 164 -7.58 6.40 14.14
N CYS A 165 -8.47 7.35 13.85
CA CYS A 165 -9.79 7.46 14.49
C CYS A 165 -10.65 6.19 14.31
N PRO A 166 -11.30 5.67 15.38
CA PRO A 166 -12.24 4.54 15.30
C PRO A 166 -13.42 4.77 14.34
N LEU A 167 -13.77 6.03 14.07
CA LEU A 167 -14.82 6.37 13.11
C LEU A 167 -14.52 5.76 11.73
N MET A 168 -13.28 5.88 11.25
CA MET A 168 -12.93 5.35 9.93
C MET A 168 -12.95 3.82 9.92
N ALA A 169 -12.53 3.18 11.02
CA ALA A 169 -12.62 1.72 11.17
C ALA A 169 -14.08 1.22 11.03
N THR A 170 -15.04 1.98 11.60
CA THR A 170 -16.47 1.63 11.55
C THR A 170 -17.05 1.58 10.13
N TYR A 171 -16.53 2.39 9.21
CA TYR A 171 -16.96 2.35 7.80
C TYR A 171 -16.19 1.34 6.96
N SER A 172 -15.09 0.80 7.51
CA SER A 172 -14.05 0.11 6.76
C SER A 172 -14.12 -1.42 6.85
N ASP A 173 -15.14 -1.97 7.50
CA ASP A 173 -15.32 -3.43 7.69
C ASP A 173 -15.29 -4.26 6.40
N ALA A 174 -15.59 -3.62 5.25
CA ALA A 174 -15.57 -4.24 3.93
C ALA A 174 -14.55 -3.61 2.96
N LEU A 175 -13.45 -3.05 3.47
CA LEU A 175 -12.40 -2.48 2.60
C LEU A 175 -11.81 -3.55 1.68
N ASP A 176 -12.02 -3.37 0.39
CA ASP A 176 -11.31 -4.11 -0.65
C ASP A 176 -9.91 -3.52 -0.83
N THR A 177 -9.79 -2.20 -0.95
CA THR A 177 -8.50 -1.54 -1.18
C THR A 177 -8.30 -0.35 -0.25
N PHE A 178 -7.12 -0.29 0.36
CA PHE A 178 -6.67 0.83 1.17
C PHE A 178 -5.38 1.40 0.59
N TRP A 179 -5.44 2.65 0.13
CA TRP A 179 -4.27 3.43 -0.28
C TRP A 179 -3.90 4.40 0.83
N LEU A 180 -2.62 4.41 1.18
CA LEU A 180 -2.08 5.21 2.26
C LEU A 180 -0.83 5.96 1.80
N LYS A 181 -0.86 7.28 1.93
CA LYS A 181 0.37 8.07 2.03
C LYS A 181 0.67 8.35 3.50
N PRO A 182 1.74 7.74 4.06
CA PRO A 182 2.00 7.83 5.48
C PRO A 182 2.46 9.24 5.90
N PRO A 183 2.37 9.57 7.20
CA PRO A 183 3.04 10.74 7.76
C PRO A 183 4.54 10.51 7.94
N GLY A 184 5.31 11.56 8.22
CA GLY A 184 6.74 11.48 8.57
C GLY A 184 7.05 10.82 9.94
N MET A 185 6.05 10.21 10.59
CA MET A 185 6.15 9.59 11.91
C MET A 185 5.45 8.23 11.94
N THR A 186 5.64 7.50 13.04
CA THR A 186 5.05 6.16 13.19
C THR A 186 3.53 6.23 13.15
N LEU A 187 2.89 5.39 12.33
CA LEU A 187 1.45 5.20 12.24
C LEU A 187 1.09 3.77 12.67
N ASP A 188 0.15 3.65 13.59
CA ASP A 188 -0.44 2.39 14.03
C ASP A 188 -1.88 2.26 13.53
N ILE A 189 -2.11 1.23 12.74
CA ILE A 189 -3.40 0.88 12.14
C ILE A 189 -3.68 -0.62 12.28
N ALA A 190 -3.10 -1.28 13.29
CA ALA A 190 -3.28 -2.72 13.51
C ALA A 190 -4.74 -3.14 13.63
N ASP A 191 -5.53 -2.32 14.31
CA ASP A 191 -6.92 -2.62 14.66
C ASP A 191 -7.89 -2.46 13.49
N TRP A 192 -7.39 -2.01 12.34
CA TRP A 192 -8.22 -1.86 11.16
C TRP A 192 -8.55 -3.22 10.53
N PRO A 193 -9.73 -3.35 9.93
CA PRO A 193 -10.07 -4.52 9.15
C PRO A 193 -9.06 -4.67 7.99
N PRO A 194 -8.50 -5.86 7.79
CA PRO A 194 -7.44 -6.09 6.82
C PRO A 194 -7.99 -6.04 5.39
N PRO A 195 -7.53 -5.10 4.54
CA PRO A 195 -8.03 -4.96 3.19
C PRO A 195 -7.57 -6.12 2.31
N ARG A 196 -8.22 -6.30 1.16
CA ARG A 196 -7.73 -7.23 0.12
C ARG A 196 -6.42 -6.72 -0.48
N VAL A 197 -6.30 -5.41 -0.69
CA VAL A 197 -5.11 -4.74 -1.21
C VAL A 197 -4.74 -3.58 -0.29
N LEU A 198 -3.52 -3.57 0.20
CA LEU A 198 -2.93 -2.46 0.94
C LEU A 198 -1.84 -1.83 0.07
N TYR A 199 -2.04 -0.58 -0.31
CA TYR A 199 -1.14 0.19 -1.15
C TYR A 199 -0.53 1.33 -0.33
N ILE A 200 0.79 1.33 -0.18
CA ILE A 200 1.52 2.35 0.56
C ILE A 200 2.45 3.07 -0.40
N ASN A 201 2.31 4.40 -0.47
CA ASN A 201 3.13 5.25 -1.32
C ASN A 201 3.76 6.39 -0.51
N ASP A 202 5.08 6.46 -0.51
CA ASP A 202 5.85 7.47 0.22
C ASP A 202 6.78 8.26 -0.71
N SER A 203 6.26 8.63 -1.89
CA SER A 203 6.97 9.44 -2.89
C SER A 203 7.53 10.76 -2.35
N ASP A 204 6.93 11.30 -1.30
CA ASP A 204 7.13 12.69 -0.87
C ASP A 204 8.25 12.82 0.18
N PHE A 205 8.41 11.82 1.06
CA PHE A 205 9.43 11.86 2.11
C PHE A 205 10.49 10.79 1.94
N GLY A 206 10.16 9.70 1.25
CA GLY A 206 10.98 8.50 1.29
C GLY A 206 11.27 8.14 2.74
N GLY A 207 10.26 8.00 3.58
CA GLY A 207 10.41 7.56 4.95
C GLY A 207 10.75 6.07 5.04
N PRO A 208 11.44 5.61 6.09
CA PRO A 208 11.57 4.19 6.37
C PRO A 208 10.20 3.56 6.65
N TRP A 209 9.94 2.42 6.03
CA TRP A 209 8.87 1.47 6.32
C TRP A 209 8.71 1.17 7.82
N GLY A 210 9.77 1.35 8.61
CA GLY A 210 9.75 1.27 10.07
C GLY A 210 8.81 2.26 10.76
N TYR A 211 8.18 3.20 10.05
CA TYR A 211 7.08 4.00 10.56
C TYR A 211 5.77 3.22 10.71
N PHE A 212 5.66 1.99 10.26
CA PHE A 212 4.48 1.19 10.59
C PHE A 212 4.77 0.33 11.81
N GLY A 213 4.16 0.68 12.95
CA GLY A 213 4.20 -0.17 14.15
C GLY A 213 3.49 -1.49 13.91
N SER A 214 2.33 -1.42 13.23
CA SER A 214 1.54 -2.55 12.78
C SER A 214 0.65 -2.14 11.61
N LEU A 215 0.55 -3.00 10.61
CA LEU A 215 -0.38 -2.85 9.50
C LEU A 215 -1.49 -3.90 9.61
N PRO A 216 -2.71 -3.59 9.13
CA PRO A 216 -3.83 -4.53 9.11
C PRO A 216 -3.63 -5.52 7.95
N VAL A 217 -2.61 -6.37 8.02
CA VAL A 217 -2.24 -7.28 6.94
C VAL A 217 -2.58 -8.71 7.35
N LEU A 218 -3.37 -9.39 6.53
CA LEU A 218 -3.53 -10.84 6.61
C LEU A 218 -2.78 -11.52 5.47
N SER A 219 -2.63 -12.83 5.56
CA SER A 219 -2.01 -13.63 4.50
C SER A 219 -2.68 -13.53 3.13
N LYS A 220 -3.95 -13.10 3.07
CA LYS A 220 -4.69 -12.87 1.81
C LYS A 220 -4.51 -11.45 1.25
N THR A 221 -3.99 -10.53 2.06
CA THR A 221 -3.78 -9.14 1.68
C THR A 221 -2.61 -9.06 0.71
N VAL A 222 -2.82 -8.40 -0.42
CA VAL A 222 -1.76 -8.01 -1.34
C VAL A 222 -1.17 -6.70 -0.82
N VAL A 223 0.14 -6.68 -0.58
CA VAL A 223 0.84 -5.48 -0.13
C VAL A 223 1.58 -4.89 -1.32
N PHE A 224 1.30 -3.62 -1.63
CA PHE A 224 1.95 -2.87 -2.70
C PHE A 224 2.69 -1.69 -2.09
N LEU A 225 4.01 -1.63 -2.31
CA LEU A 225 4.90 -0.61 -1.78
C LEU A 225 5.42 0.22 -2.94
N ARG A 226 5.24 1.54 -2.90
CA ARG A 226 5.78 2.46 -3.90
C ARG A 226 6.61 3.55 -3.26
N SER A 227 7.84 3.74 -3.74
CA SER A 227 8.70 4.83 -3.28
C SER A 227 8.92 4.86 -1.76
N VAL A 228 8.82 3.69 -1.11
CA VAL A 228 9.04 3.58 0.34
C VAL A 228 10.49 3.19 0.61
N GLY A 229 11.07 3.77 1.67
CA GLY A 229 12.37 3.34 2.16
C GLY A 229 12.25 2.02 2.91
N ILE A 230 12.83 0.93 2.42
CA ILE A 230 12.83 -0.33 3.17
C ILE A 230 14.09 -0.35 4.06
N GLY A 231 13.86 -0.43 5.37
CA GLY A 231 14.90 -0.18 6.36
C GLY A 231 14.74 -0.99 7.65
N THR A 232 15.80 -0.96 8.43
CA THR A 232 16.17 -1.99 9.42
C THR A 232 15.47 -1.89 10.77
N ARG A 233 14.74 -0.81 11.01
CA ARG A 233 14.21 -0.46 12.34
C ARG A 233 12.75 -0.85 12.58
N GLY A 234 12.05 -1.36 11.57
CA GLY A 234 10.67 -1.85 11.72
C GLY A 234 10.63 -3.32 12.12
N ASP A 235 9.85 -3.65 13.13
CA ASP A 235 9.58 -5.04 13.52
C ASP A 235 8.54 -5.64 12.56
N LEU A 236 8.97 -6.24 11.44
CA LEU A 236 8.03 -6.86 10.48
C LEU A 236 7.58 -8.25 10.91
N ASN A 237 7.90 -8.68 12.12
CA ASN A 237 7.62 -10.04 12.58
C ASN A 237 6.12 -10.40 12.56
N ASN A 238 5.23 -9.41 12.41
CA ASN A 238 3.79 -9.60 12.33
C ASN A 238 3.22 -9.54 10.89
N LEU A 239 4.04 -9.23 9.88
CA LEU A 239 3.58 -9.18 8.49
C LEU A 239 3.85 -10.50 7.80
N ASP A 240 2.78 -11.15 7.36
CA ASP A 240 2.84 -12.44 6.69
C ASP A 240 2.03 -12.45 5.38
N PRO A 241 2.22 -11.46 4.47
CA PRO A 241 1.51 -11.41 3.21
C PRO A 241 1.95 -12.54 2.29
N ARG A 242 1.02 -13.09 1.51
CA ARG A 242 1.37 -14.05 0.45
C ARG A 242 1.80 -13.37 -0.84
N GLN A 243 1.47 -12.09 -1.02
CA GLN A 243 1.75 -11.33 -2.23
C GLN A 243 2.33 -9.97 -1.86
N LEU A 244 3.51 -9.67 -2.40
CA LEU A 244 4.22 -8.42 -2.21
C LEU A 244 4.61 -7.85 -3.56
N VAL A 245 4.28 -6.58 -3.76
CA VAL A 245 4.73 -5.77 -4.89
C VAL A 245 5.56 -4.62 -4.33
N VAL A 246 6.75 -4.43 -4.85
CA VAL A 246 7.68 -3.38 -4.47
C VAL A 246 8.06 -2.62 -5.74
N ASP A 247 7.72 -1.35 -5.79
CA ASP A 247 7.90 -0.50 -6.96
C ASP A 247 8.70 0.75 -6.58
N ASN A 248 9.80 1.00 -7.27
CA ASN A 248 10.67 2.16 -7.09
C ASN A 248 11.01 2.44 -5.60
N CYS A 249 11.19 1.38 -4.80
CA CYS A 249 11.55 1.50 -3.40
C CYS A 249 13.07 1.56 -3.26
N TYR A 250 13.55 2.38 -2.32
CA TYR A 250 14.96 2.51 -2.03
C TYR A 250 15.30 1.72 -0.76
N MET A 251 16.45 1.04 -0.75
CA MET A 251 16.86 0.16 0.35
C MET A 251 17.97 0.85 1.16
N SER A 252 17.81 0.95 2.47
CA SER A 252 18.80 1.62 3.33
C SER A 252 19.80 0.62 3.91
N SER A 253 21.01 0.53 3.36
CA SER A 253 22.23 -0.15 3.89
C SER A 253 22.16 -1.66 4.21
N LYS A 254 20.97 -2.26 4.36
CA LYS A 254 20.76 -3.70 4.48
C LYS A 254 20.12 -4.22 3.22
N LEU A 255 20.55 -5.41 2.84
CA LEU A 255 20.08 -6.13 1.67
C LEU A 255 18.56 -6.36 1.81
N ILE A 256 17.80 -6.13 0.74
CA ILE A 256 16.40 -6.53 0.56
C ILE A 256 16.14 -7.95 1.06
N GLY A 257 17.17 -8.78 0.99
CA GLY A 257 17.16 -10.12 1.50
C GLY A 257 16.74 -10.26 2.94
N ASP A 258 17.27 -9.43 3.84
CA ASP A 258 16.91 -9.44 5.27
C ASP A 258 15.42 -9.15 5.49
N THR A 259 14.83 -8.34 4.60
CA THR A 259 13.40 -8.03 4.61
C THR A 259 12.60 -9.23 4.07
N LEU A 260 13.03 -9.82 2.96
CA LEU A 260 12.35 -10.97 2.35
C LEU A 260 12.36 -12.21 3.26
N TYR A 261 13.42 -12.41 4.05
CA TYR A 261 13.50 -13.47 5.06
C TYR A 261 12.39 -13.38 6.13
N GLN A 262 11.85 -12.18 6.38
CA GLN A 262 10.78 -11.98 7.36
C GLN A 262 9.43 -12.47 6.81
N PHE A 263 9.23 -12.48 5.49
CA PHE A 263 7.97 -12.90 4.85
C PHE A 263 7.92 -14.41 4.58
N ARG A 264 7.83 -15.21 5.64
CA ARG A 264 7.93 -16.68 5.60
C ARG A 264 6.88 -17.41 4.74
N ARG A 265 5.75 -16.76 4.42
CA ARG A 265 4.71 -17.33 3.55
C ARG A 265 4.52 -16.57 2.24
N LEU A 266 5.48 -15.72 1.88
CA LEU A 266 5.45 -15.04 0.60
C LEU A 266 5.43 -16.08 -0.52
N LYS A 267 4.42 -15.95 -1.40
CA LYS A 267 4.22 -16.83 -2.57
C LYS A 267 4.48 -16.09 -3.87
N THR A 268 4.18 -14.79 -3.92
CA THR A 268 4.35 -13.97 -5.11
C THR A 268 5.09 -12.71 -4.74
N LEU A 269 6.20 -12.47 -5.44
CA LEU A 269 7.01 -11.27 -5.32
C LEU A 269 7.08 -10.59 -6.69
N VAL A 270 6.78 -9.30 -6.71
CA VAL A 270 7.02 -8.42 -7.86
C VAL A 270 7.95 -7.31 -7.39
N LEU A 271 9.12 -7.19 -8.00
CA LEU A 271 10.07 -6.10 -7.76
C LEU A 271 10.19 -5.28 -9.04
N SER A 272 9.98 -3.97 -8.94
CA SER A 272 10.05 -3.00 -10.03
C SER A 272 10.96 -1.86 -9.62
N GLU A 273 11.96 -1.55 -10.45
CA GLU A 273 12.87 -0.41 -10.28
C GLU A 273 13.51 -0.26 -8.88
N THR A 274 13.82 -1.37 -8.20
CA THR A 274 14.48 -1.31 -6.89
C THR A 274 15.95 -0.95 -7.05
N GLN A 275 16.38 0.16 -6.47
CA GLN A 275 17.77 0.61 -6.53
C GLN A 275 18.64 -0.10 -5.48
N GLY A 276 19.90 -0.38 -5.85
CA GLY A 276 20.96 -0.74 -4.89
C GLY A 276 21.04 -2.23 -4.49
N GLU A 277 20.28 -3.11 -5.13
CA GLU A 277 20.29 -4.54 -4.81
C GLU A 277 20.79 -5.38 -5.98
N ASN A 278 21.84 -6.15 -5.70
CA ASN A 278 22.31 -7.20 -6.60
C ASN A 278 21.24 -8.32 -6.67
N LEU A 279 20.91 -8.75 -7.89
CA LEU A 279 20.01 -9.86 -8.17
C LEU A 279 20.36 -11.13 -7.37
N VAL A 280 21.65 -11.42 -7.24
CA VAL A 280 22.16 -12.58 -6.51
C VAL A 280 21.67 -12.55 -5.06
N SER A 281 21.79 -11.39 -4.39
CA SER A 281 21.29 -11.18 -3.03
C SER A 281 19.78 -11.38 -2.92
N ILE A 282 19.01 -10.93 -3.92
CA ILE A 282 17.56 -11.15 -3.98
C ILE A 282 17.27 -12.65 -4.02
N ILE A 283 17.88 -13.40 -4.95
CA ILE A 283 17.62 -14.83 -5.16
C ILE A 283 17.93 -15.64 -3.90
N TYR A 284 19.09 -15.40 -3.29
CA TYR A 284 19.50 -16.11 -2.07
C TYR A 284 18.59 -15.86 -0.88
N SER A 285 17.82 -14.79 -0.91
CA SER A 285 16.98 -14.38 0.20
C SER A 285 15.51 -14.63 -0.04
N LEU A 286 15.17 -15.27 -1.16
CA LEU A 286 13.81 -15.70 -1.42
C LEU A 286 13.40 -16.78 -0.40
N PRO A 287 12.22 -16.64 0.23
CA PRO A 287 11.75 -17.66 1.17
C PRO A 287 11.39 -18.95 0.42
N SER A 288 11.58 -20.11 1.06
CA SER A 288 11.25 -21.42 0.47
C SER A 288 9.77 -21.60 0.11
N SER A 289 8.88 -20.73 0.59
CA SER A 289 7.47 -20.68 0.23
C SER A 289 7.20 -20.05 -1.12
N ILE A 290 8.18 -19.36 -1.72
CA ILE A 290 8.01 -18.58 -2.93
C ILE A 290 7.58 -19.49 -4.10
N GLN A 291 6.60 -19.01 -4.86
CA GLN A 291 6.09 -19.69 -6.04
C GLN A 291 6.35 -18.88 -7.31
N ARG A 292 6.26 -17.55 -7.21
CA ARG A 292 6.30 -16.66 -8.37
C ARG A 292 7.17 -15.46 -8.06
N VAL A 293 8.12 -15.19 -8.94
CA VAL A 293 9.00 -14.01 -8.87
C VAL A 293 8.93 -13.27 -10.19
N HIS A 294 8.72 -11.97 -10.11
CA HIS A 294 8.74 -11.05 -11.23
C HIS A 294 9.69 -9.90 -10.92
N LEU A 295 10.74 -9.75 -11.73
CA LEU A 295 11.72 -8.68 -11.61
C LEU A 295 11.60 -7.80 -12.84
N LEU A 296 11.40 -6.49 -12.63
CA LEU A 296 11.22 -5.48 -13.65
C LEU A 296 12.30 -4.41 -13.43
N GLN A 297 13.29 -4.32 -14.32
CA GLN A 297 14.46 -3.45 -14.12
C GLN A 297 14.86 -2.73 -15.41
N HIS A 298 15.40 -1.51 -15.27
CA HIS A 298 15.97 -0.73 -16.39
C HIS A 298 17.40 -1.08 -16.70
N ASN A 299 18.14 -1.61 -15.72
CA ASN A 299 19.53 -1.98 -15.88
C ASN A 299 19.83 -3.25 -15.10
N ILE A 300 20.77 -4.04 -15.63
CA ILE A 300 21.34 -5.20 -14.96
C ILE A 300 22.81 -4.86 -14.74
N ASP A 301 23.23 -4.79 -13.49
CA ASP A 301 24.66 -4.82 -13.21
C ASP A 301 25.14 -6.27 -13.38
N ILE A 302 25.83 -6.55 -14.48
CA ILE A 302 26.33 -7.89 -14.82
C ILE A 302 27.61 -8.19 -14.05
N ASP A 303 28.40 -7.16 -13.73
CA ASP A 303 29.68 -7.33 -13.02
C ASP A 303 29.41 -7.91 -11.62
N ASP A 304 28.25 -7.57 -11.07
CA ASP A 304 27.66 -8.10 -9.84
C ASP A 304 27.30 -9.61 -9.90
N LEU A 305 27.13 -10.20 -11.10
CA LEU A 305 26.88 -11.64 -11.26
C LEU A 305 28.15 -12.48 -11.18
N GLU A 306 29.31 -11.88 -11.47
CA GLU A 306 30.61 -12.57 -11.52
C GLU A 306 31.36 -12.52 -10.18
N ALA A 307 30.91 -11.66 -9.24
CA ALA A 307 31.49 -11.59 -7.90
C ALA A 307 31.33 -12.93 -7.16
N ASP A 308 32.47 -13.50 -6.73
CA ASP A 308 32.65 -14.82 -6.09
C ASP A 308 31.62 -15.12 -4.99
N HIS A 309 30.43 -15.56 -5.36
CA HIS A 309 29.51 -16.21 -4.45
C HIS A 309 29.84 -17.70 -4.45
N PRO A 310 30.21 -18.28 -3.29
CA PRO A 310 30.49 -19.70 -3.19
C PRO A 310 29.27 -20.45 -3.72
N GLY A 311 29.45 -21.40 -4.64
CA GLY A 311 28.41 -22.06 -5.47
C GLY A 311 27.27 -22.79 -4.73
N VAL A 312 26.64 -22.10 -3.80
CA VAL A 312 25.48 -22.48 -3.02
C VAL A 312 24.30 -22.29 -3.95
N ARG A 313 23.57 -23.35 -4.22
CA ARG A 313 22.31 -23.22 -4.95
C ARG A 313 21.20 -22.85 -3.99
N SER A 314 20.43 -21.85 -4.35
CA SER A 314 19.17 -21.55 -3.70
C SER A 314 18.17 -22.63 -4.06
N HIS A 315 17.87 -23.51 -3.10
CA HIS A 315 16.88 -24.55 -3.28
C HIS A 315 15.48 -23.97 -3.06
N LEU A 316 14.71 -23.79 -4.15
CA LEU A 316 13.39 -23.19 -4.15
C LEU A 316 12.35 -24.20 -4.65
N PRO A 317 11.98 -25.21 -3.84
CA PRO A 317 11.21 -26.38 -4.28
C PRO A 317 9.78 -26.07 -4.73
N ARG A 318 9.28 -24.86 -4.41
CA ARG A 318 7.92 -24.41 -4.73
C ARG A 318 7.87 -23.39 -5.85
N LEU A 319 9.02 -22.99 -6.40
CA LEU A 319 9.08 -21.98 -7.45
C LEU A 319 8.46 -22.54 -8.74
N GLU A 320 7.33 -21.98 -9.12
CA GLU A 320 6.54 -22.30 -10.32
C GLU A 320 6.98 -21.42 -11.52
N SER A 321 7.30 -20.14 -11.27
CA SER A 321 7.70 -19.22 -12.32
C SER A 321 8.65 -18.13 -11.86
N PHE A 322 9.66 -17.86 -12.68
CA PHE A 322 10.58 -16.75 -12.53
C PHE A 322 10.56 -15.93 -13.82
N THR A 323 10.16 -14.67 -13.75
CA THR A 323 10.14 -13.76 -14.89
C THR A 323 11.05 -12.57 -14.62
N PHE A 324 11.99 -12.33 -15.51
CA PHE A 324 12.80 -11.11 -15.53
C PHE A 324 12.41 -10.30 -16.76
N THR A 325 12.14 -9.01 -16.58
CA THR A 325 11.81 -8.06 -17.65
C THR A 325 12.79 -6.91 -17.60
N LEU A 326 13.59 -6.79 -18.65
CA LEU A 326 14.49 -5.67 -18.88
C LEU A 326 13.77 -4.60 -19.71
N PHE A 327 13.68 -3.39 -19.16
CA PHE A 327 13.19 -2.24 -19.90
C PHE A 327 14.26 -1.73 -20.84
N GLN A 328 13.91 -1.57 -22.11
CA GLN A 328 14.74 -0.81 -23.04
C GLN A 328 14.57 0.68 -22.74
N PRO A 329 15.67 1.42 -22.55
CA PRO A 329 15.60 2.87 -22.58
C PRO A 329 14.92 3.27 -23.89
N SER A 330 13.85 4.04 -23.81
CA SER A 330 13.22 4.60 -25.00
C SER A 330 14.26 5.51 -25.66
N ALA A 331 14.96 5.02 -26.68
CA ALA A 331 15.99 5.77 -27.36
C ALA A 331 15.33 6.99 -28.02
N ILE A 332 15.45 8.16 -27.40
CA ILE A 332 15.01 9.45 -27.97
C ILE A 332 15.92 9.85 -29.17
N SER A 333 16.89 9.03 -29.58
CA SER A 333 17.80 9.34 -30.68
C SER A 333 17.96 8.15 -31.63
N GLU A 334 17.37 8.28 -32.82
CA GLU A 334 17.35 7.32 -33.93
C GLU A 334 18.72 7.02 -34.58
N SER A 335 19.85 7.32 -33.95
CA SER A 335 21.16 7.32 -34.64
C SER A 335 22.23 6.36 -34.12
N GLN A 336 21.96 5.52 -33.12
CA GLN A 336 22.95 4.57 -32.57
C GLN A 336 22.41 3.15 -32.27
N SER A 337 21.41 2.67 -33.03
CA SER A 337 20.62 1.51 -32.59
C SER A 337 21.28 0.12 -32.68
N SER A 338 22.33 -0.11 -33.48
CA SER A 338 22.79 -1.50 -33.68
C SER A 338 23.66 -2.05 -32.53
N ALA A 339 24.52 -1.24 -31.92
CA ALA A 339 25.48 -1.74 -30.91
C ALA A 339 24.87 -1.90 -29.51
N ALA A 340 23.82 -1.12 -29.18
CA ALA A 340 23.17 -1.17 -27.88
C ALA A 340 22.25 -2.40 -27.72
N ASP A 341 21.60 -2.83 -28.81
CA ASP A 341 20.75 -4.00 -28.81
C ASP A 341 21.54 -5.30 -28.59
N ASP A 342 22.74 -5.41 -29.21
CA ASP A 342 23.63 -6.56 -29.03
C ASP A 342 24.09 -6.70 -27.57
N LEU A 343 24.47 -5.59 -26.92
CA LEU A 343 24.91 -5.59 -25.52
C LEU A 343 23.79 -6.04 -24.55
N ALA A 344 22.55 -5.59 -24.78
CA ALA A 344 21.42 -5.96 -23.95
C ALA A 344 21.02 -7.44 -24.13
N SER A 345 21.14 -7.96 -25.36
CA SER A 345 20.92 -9.38 -25.64
C SER A 345 21.95 -10.26 -24.93
N ASP A 346 23.23 -9.90 -25.01
CA ASP A 346 24.31 -10.63 -24.33
C ASP A 346 24.15 -10.58 -22.80
N ALA A 347 23.71 -9.44 -22.26
CA ALA A 347 23.40 -9.28 -20.84
C ALA A 347 22.31 -10.24 -20.37
N LEU A 348 21.21 -10.36 -21.13
CA LEU A 348 20.11 -11.27 -20.81
C LEU A 348 20.53 -12.74 -20.87
N VAL A 349 21.40 -13.12 -21.81
CA VAL A 349 21.93 -14.49 -21.89
C VAL A 349 22.80 -14.81 -20.66
N LYS A 350 23.71 -13.89 -20.28
CA LYS A 350 24.54 -14.04 -19.07
C LYS A 350 23.67 -14.13 -17.82
N LEU A 351 22.66 -13.26 -17.72
CA LEU A 351 21.68 -13.28 -16.64
C LEU A 351 20.94 -14.61 -16.56
N GLN A 352 20.45 -15.13 -17.69
CA GLN A 352 19.76 -16.40 -17.75
C GLN A 352 20.65 -17.53 -17.22
N GLN A 353 21.88 -17.62 -17.71
CA GLN A 353 22.85 -18.63 -17.25
C GLN A 353 23.14 -18.50 -15.75
N ALA A 354 23.33 -17.28 -15.25
CA ALA A 354 23.56 -17.03 -13.84
C ALA A 354 22.37 -17.50 -12.98
N VAL A 355 21.14 -17.11 -13.32
CA VAL A 355 19.95 -17.50 -12.56
C VAL A 355 19.71 -19.02 -12.60
N GLU A 356 19.86 -19.66 -13.76
CA GLU A 356 19.69 -21.11 -13.89
C GLU A 356 20.75 -21.92 -13.12
N THR A 357 21.96 -21.35 -12.93
CA THR A 357 22.99 -21.99 -12.11
C THR A 357 22.79 -21.78 -10.61
N MET A 358 22.21 -20.65 -10.21
CA MET A 358 21.93 -20.28 -8.82
C MET A 358 20.65 -20.92 -8.26
N VAL A 359 19.63 -21.12 -9.09
CA VAL A 359 18.30 -21.58 -8.65
C VAL A 359 18.12 -23.05 -8.98
N ASP A 360 17.92 -23.88 -7.96
CA ASP A 360 17.44 -25.25 -8.12
C ASP A 360 15.90 -25.29 -8.00
N ALA A 361 15.22 -25.26 -9.14
CA ALA A 361 13.76 -25.28 -9.24
C ALA A 361 13.31 -26.10 -10.48
N PRO A 362 13.20 -27.44 -10.38
CA PRO A 362 13.02 -28.34 -11.53
C PRO A 362 11.69 -28.18 -12.27
N GLN A 363 10.72 -27.48 -11.67
CA GLN A 363 9.40 -27.22 -12.25
C GLN A 363 9.20 -25.73 -12.61
N CYS A 364 10.24 -24.91 -12.46
CA CYS A 364 10.15 -23.48 -12.69
C CYS A 364 10.18 -23.15 -14.19
N THR A 365 9.26 -22.30 -14.62
CA THR A 365 9.36 -21.65 -15.93
C THR A 365 10.15 -20.36 -15.80
N PHE A 366 11.28 -20.26 -16.51
CA PHE A 366 12.07 -19.05 -16.62
C PHE A 366 11.65 -18.26 -17.87
N LYS A 367 11.42 -16.95 -17.71
CA LYS A 367 11.14 -16.03 -18.82
C LYS A 367 12.01 -14.79 -18.68
N TYR A 368 12.76 -14.48 -19.73
CA TYR A 368 13.58 -13.27 -19.82
C TYR A 368 13.03 -12.46 -20.98
N LEU A 369 12.51 -11.28 -20.68
CA LEU A 369 11.80 -10.44 -21.64
C LEU A 369 12.50 -9.10 -21.75
N GLN A 370 12.52 -8.57 -22.97
CA GLN A 370 12.90 -7.20 -23.24
C GLN A 370 11.66 -6.44 -23.67
N THR A 371 11.45 -5.23 -23.17
CA THR A 371 10.27 -4.43 -23.53
C THR A 371 10.57 -2.95 -23.64
N ALA A 372 9.97 -2.30 -24.64
CA ALA A 372 9.95 -0.85 -24.78
C ALA A 372 8.79 -0.19 -24.01
N LYS A 373 7.98 -0.98 -23.29
CA LYS A 373 6.92 -0.46 -22.44
C LYS A 373 7.51 0.33 -21.26
N TRP A 374 6.74 1.31 -20.80
CA TRP A 374 7.02 2.00 -19.56
C TRP A 374 6.87 1.04 -18.38
N SER A 375 7.59 1.29 -17.31
CA SER A 375 7.60 0.42 -16.13
C SER A 375 6.22 0.25 -15.52
N ASP A 376 5.45 1.33 -15.42
CA ASP A 376 4.07 1.31 -14.95
C ASP A 376 3.16 0.37 -15.77
N ASP A 377 3.30 0.35 -17.09
CA ASP A 377 2.50 -0.52 -17.97
C ASP A 377 2.89 -1.99 -17.80
N ALA A 378 4.19 -2.27 -17.70
CA ALA A 378 4.66 -3.64 -17.46
C ALA A 378 4.31 -4.14 -16.06
N LEU A 379 4.32 -3.25 -15.07
CA LEU A 379 3.88 -3.54 -13.72
C LEU A 379 2.37 -3.81 -13.67
N ALA A 380 1.58 -3.04 -14.42
CA ALA A 380 0.15 -3.28 -14.59
C ALA A 380 -0.11 -4.64 -15.25
N ASP A 381 0.60 -4.97 -16.33
CA ASP A 381 0.51 -6.27 -17.01
C ASP A 381 0.88 -7.43 -16.07
N ALA A 382 1.98 -7.28 -15.33
CA ALA A 382 2.42 -8.26 -14.35
C ALA A 382 1.35 -8.47 -13.27
N SER A 383 0.79 -7.39 -12.74
CA SER A 383 -0.24 -7.42 -11.70
C SER A 383 -1.55 -8.05 -12.20
N ALA A 384 -1.99 -7.68 -13.40
CA ALA A 384 -3.20 -8.19 -14.03
C ALA A 384 -3.15 -9.71 -14.24
N LYS A 385 -1.99 -10.25 -14.64
CA LYS A 385 -1.76 -11.69 -14.78
C LYS A 385 -2.04 -12.47 -13.49
N TRP A 386 -1.95 -11.82 -12.34
CA TRP A 386 -2.15 -12.41 -11.02
C TRP A 386 -3.52 -12.12 -10.41
N GLY A 387 -4.43 -11.49 -11.16
CA GLY A 387 -5.71 -11.03 -10.64
C GLY A 387 -5.58 -9.90 -9.62
N ILE A 388 -4.39 -9.27 -9.54
CA ILE A 388 -4.18 -8.03 -8.81
C ILE A 388 -4.63 -6.92 -9.76
N SER A 389 -5.90 -6.54 -9.67
CA SER A 389 -6.36 -5.32 -10.31
C SER A 389 -5.82 -4.14 -9.50
N LEU A 390 -4.78 -3.49 -10.02
CA LEU A 390 -4.34 -2.17 -9.56
C LEU A 390 -5.35 -1.09 -9.97
#